data_AF-A0A4R5B872-F1
#
_entry.id   AF-A0A4R5B872-F1
#
_cell.length_a   1.000
_cell.length_b   1.000
_cell.length_c   1.000
_cell.angle_alpha   90.00
_cell.angle_beta   90.00
_cell.angle_gamma   90.00
#
_symmetry.space_group_name_H-M   'P 1'
#
loop_
_entity.id
_entity.type
_entity.pdbx_description
1 polymer ?
#
loop_
_entity_poly.entity_id
_entity_poly.type
_entity_poly.pdbx_seq_one_letter_code
_entity_poly.pdbx_strand_id
1 'polypeptide(L)'
;MPWLPRPGTALRITALRGVVPSRRGRLRTAASRARLLLAGLAARHSTAGQAEVLCPGAAAGDDVVGVPGRRAALPVTATDHLDTLARALTAAGWSASPRYDERPALLRVVAPELPGVGESIRVKPGVSGVPWFISSTGDPLAPCHDLTGACAAIDARLGPVVAAARTAAR
;
A
#
# COMPACT_ATOMS: atom_id res chain seq x y z
N MET A 1 6.05 -1.13 29.91
CA MET A 1 7.14 -1.95 29.36
C MET A 1 7.57 -1.36 28.02
N PRO A 2 8.82 -0.87 27.88
CA PRO A 2 9.28 -0.21 26.66
C PRO A 2 9.66 -1.25 25.60
N TRP A 3 9.16 -1.08 24.38
CA TRP A 3 9.59 -1.85 23.20
C TRP A 3 10.99 -1.38 22.79
N LEU A 4 12.02 -2.16 23.13
CA LEU A 4 13.32 -2.05 22.48
C LEU A 4 13.34 -2.92 21.21
N PRO A 5 13.97 -2.47 20.11
CA PRO A 5 14.31 -3.35 19.01
C PRO A 5 15.32 -4.40 19.50
N ARG A 6 14.98 -5.69 19.36
CA ARG A 6 15.93 -6.77 19.67
C ARG A 6 16.98 -6.84 18.55
N PRO A 7 18.28 -6.80 18.87
CA PRO A 7 19.32 -7.10 17.91
C PRO A 7 19.48 -8.62 17.79
N GLY A 8 19.61 -9.08 16.55
CA GLY A 8 20.10 -10.43 16.24
C GLY A 8 19.02 -11.51 16.23
N THR A 9 18.58 -11.91 15.03
CA THR A 9 18.27 -13.33 14.80
C THR A 9 18.85 -13.73 13.46
N ALA A 10 19.81 -14.64 13.57
CA ALA A 10 20.65 -15.14 12.50
C ALA A 10 19.83 -15.75 11.35
N LEU A 11 20.37 -15.56 10.14
CA LEU A 11 20.09 -16.37 8.96
C LEU A 11 19.98 -17.86 9.34
N ARG A 12 18.82 -18.45 9.10
CA ARG A 12 18.72 -19.88 8.81
C ARG A 12 18.14 -20.07 7.42
N ILE A 13 19.04 -20.08 6.45
CA ILE A 13 18.82 -20.68 5.13
C ILE A 13 18.68 -22.18 5.38
N THR A 14 17.46 -22.70 5.32
CA THR A 14 17.24 -24.15 5.30
C THR A 14 17.19 -24.58 3.84
N ALA A 15 18.26 -25.22 3.39
CA ALA A 15 18.36 -25.81 2.07
C ALA A 15 17.64 -27.17 2.00
N LEU A 16 16.82 -27.31 0.96
CA LEU A 16 16.65 -28.47 0.07
C LEU A 16 16.61 -29.89 0.66
N ARG A 17 15.41 -30.48 0.62
CA ARG A 17 15.09 -31.84 0.14
C ARG A 17 13.70 -31.72 -0.49
N GLY A 18 13.40 -32.02 -1.75
CA GLY A 18 13.94 -33.03 -2.66
C GLY A 18 12.77 -33.95 -3.04
N VAL A 19 11.93 -33.56 -4.02
CA VAL A 19 10.99 -34.46 -4.71
C VAL A 19 10.76 -33.95 -6.15
N VAL A 20 11.20 -34.77 -7.11
CA VAL A 20 10.93 -34.75 -8.55
C VAL A 20 10.81 -36.25 -8.93
N PRO A 21 10.08 -36.72 -9.97
CA PRO A 21 9.10 -36.08 -10.89
C PRO A 21 7.76 -36.88 -11.01
N SER A 22 6.78 -36.37 -11.77
CA SER A 22 6.38 -37.01 -13.06
C SER A 22 5.36 -36.19 -13.85
N ARG A 23 5.54 -36.20 -15.17
CA ARG A 23 4.84 -35.43 -16.20
C ARG A 23 3.56 -36.15 -16.66
N ARG A 24 2.49 -35.41 -16.94
CA ARG A 24 1.80 -35.29 -18.26
C ARG A 24 0.36 -34.78 -18.07
N GLY A 25 0.05 -33.66 -18.72
CA GLY A 25 -1.31 -33.19 -18.94
C GLY A 25 -1.28 -31.85 -19.66
N ARG A 26 -1.48 -31.88 -20.97
CA ARG A 26 -1.27 -30.77 -21.92
C ARG A 26 -2.39 -29.73 -21.89
N LEU A 27 -1.97 -28.47 -22.03
CA LEU A 27 -2.51 -27.40 -22.90
C LEU A 27 -4.01 -27.08 -22.83
N ARG A 28 -4.31 -25.83 -22.46
CA ARG A 28 -5.07 -24.89 -23.31
C ARG A 28 -4.76 -23.44 -22.93
N THR A 29 -4.34 -22.72 -23.95
CA THR A 29 -4.02 -21.29 -24.01
C THR A 29 -5.31 -20.46 -24.16
N ALA A 30 -5.39 -19.30 -23.52
CA ALA A 30 -6.09 -18.09 -23.99
C ALA A 30 -5.68 -16.94 -23.06
N ALA A 31 -4.70 -16.11 -23.43
CA ALA A 31 -4.85 -14.89 -24.23
C ALA A 31 -5.44 -13.69 -23.44
N SER A 32 -4.51 -12.82 -23.06
CA SER A 32 -4.56 -11.34 -23.03
C SER A 32 -5.89 -10.59 -22.94
N ARG A 33 -5.93 -9.64 -22.00
CA ARG A 33 -6.42 -8.25 -22.14
C ARG A 33 -6.36 -7.59 -20.74
N ALA A 34 -5.97 -6.35 -20.51
CA ALA A 34 -5.43 -5.28 -21.34
C ALA A 34 -4.83 -4.25 -20.36
N ARG A 35 -3.75 -3.58 -20.79
CA ARG A 35 -3.23 -2.37 -20.16
C ARG A 35 -4.21 -1.22 -20.38
N LEU A 36 -4.48 -0.41 -19.38
CA LEU A 36 -4.91 0.97 -19.57
C LEU A 36 -4.17 1.89 -18.59
N LEU A 37 -3.36 2.76 -19.21
CA LEU A 37 -2.74 3.96 -18.65
C LEU A 37 -3.80 5.01 -18.35
N LEU A 38 -3.58 5.87 -17.37
CA LEU A 38 -3.70 7.31 -17.59
C LEU A 38 -2.92 8.12 -16.56
N ALA A 39 -1.87 8.74 -17.10
CA ALA A 39 -1.17 9.87 -16.53
C ALA A 39 -2.04 11.13 -16.61
N GLY A 40 -1.90 12.03 -15.63
CA GLY A 40 -2.49 13.37 -15.68
C GLY A 40 -1.87 14.24 -14.60
N LEU A 41 -0.70 14.82 -14.91
CA LEU A 41 0.00 15.80 -14.08
C LEU A 41 0.51 16.94 -14.98
N ALA A 42 0.52 18.15 -14.42
CA ALA A 42 0.88 19.47 -14.98
C ALA A 42 -0.28 20.16 -15.71
N ALA A 43 -0.54 21.46 -15.61
CA ALA A 43 0.26 22.63 -15.25
C ALA A 43 -0.74 23.81 -15.01
N ARG A 44 -0.66 24.61 -13.94
CA ARG A 44 0.02 25.92 -13.82
C ARG A 44 -0.95 27.13 -13.83
N HIS A 45 -0.50 28.19 -13.13
CA HIS A 45 -0.94 29.60 -13.11
C HIS A 45 -2.26 29.88 -12.36
N SER A 46 -2.30 30.56 -11.19
CA SER A 46 -1.68 31.80 -10.72
C SER A 46 -2.01 33.03 -11.58
N THR A 47 -3.02 33.77 -11.14
CA THR A 47 -3.30 35.20 -11.39
C THR A 47 -4.16 35.66 -10.20
N ALA A 48 -3.58 36.47 -9.32
CA ALA A 48 -3.73 37.93 -9.29
C ALA A 48 -5.14 38.37 -8.88
N GLY A 49 -5.24 38.83 -7.63
CA GLY A 49 -6.42 39.44 -7.02
C GLY A 49 -6.01 40.06 -5.68
N GLN A 50 -5.19 41.11 -5.74
CA GLN A 50 -5.00 42.05 -4.64
C GLN A 50 -6.23 42.95 -4.51
N ALA A 51 -6.30 43.59 -3.34
CA ALA A 51 -7.28 44.57 -2.85
C ALA A 51 -8.52 43.90 -2.22
N GLU A 52 -8.94 44.21 -1.00
CA GLU A 52 -8.74 45.45 -0.24
C GLU A 52 -8.97 45.16 1.25
N VAL A 53 -8.19 45.83 2.10
CA VAL A 53 -8.47 45.97 3.53
C VAL A 53 -9.68 46.89 3.65
N LEU A 54 -10.78 46.44 4.24
CA LEU A 54 -11.73 47.32 4.91
C LEU A 54 -12.64 46.49 5.86
N CYS A 55 -12.40 46.60 7.17
CA CYS A 55 -13.48 46.55 8.18
C CYS A 55 -13.77 48.02 8.52
N PRO A 56 -15.03 48.49 8.69
CA PRO A 56 -15.95 47.95 9.70
C PRO A 56 -17.47 48.07 9.41
N GLY A 57 -18.31 47.47 10.26
CA GLY A 57 -19.63 48.06 10.61
C GLY A 57 -20.87 47.21 10.33
N ALA A 58 -21.57 46.84 11.42
CA ALA A 58 -22.81 46.07 11.51
C ALA A 58 -24.02 46.61 10.72
N ALA A 59 -24.89 45.70 10.26
CA ALA A 59 -26.35 45.73 10.46
C ALA A 59 -27.00 44.44 9.95
N ALA A 60 -28.13 44.09 10.55
CA ALA A 60 -28.86 42.84 10.42
C ALA A 60 -29.50 42.57 9.06
N GLY A 61 -29.79 41.30 8.78
CA GLY A 61 -30.60 40.88 7.64
C GLY A 61 -30.49 39.37 7.42
N ASP A 62 -31.41 38.64 8.02
CA ASP A 62 -31.62 37.20 7.90
C ASP A 62 -31.86 36.82 6.43
N ASP A 63 -31.00 35.98 5.86
CA ASP A 63 -31.33 35.02 4.79
C ASP A 63 -30.10 34.13 4.58
N VAL A 64 -30.02 33.05 5.37
CA VAL A 64 -28.90 32.10 5.35
C VAL A 64 -28.97 31.26 4.08
N VAL A 65 -28.36 31.78 3.01
CA VAL A 65 -27.93 31.01 1.85
C VAL A 65 -26.72 30.15 2.26
N GLY A 66 -26.96 28.85 2.42
CA GLY A 66 -26.04 27.75 2.12
C GLY A 66 -24.65 27.76 2.77
N VAL A 67 -24.50 27.01 3.87
CA VAL A 67 -23.24 26.32 4.16
C VAL A 67 -23.53 24.82 4.10
N PRO A 68 -23.07 24.08 3.08
CA PRO A 68 -23.14 22.62 3.14
C PRO A 68 -22.40 22.18 4.39
N GLY A 69 -23.13 21.49 5.27
CA GLY A 69 -22.61 20.94 6.51
C GLY A 69 -21.29 20.24 6.25
N ARG A 70 -20.28 20.67 6.99
CA ARG A 70 -18.93 20.11 7.01
C ARG A 70 -19.10 18.61 7.24
N ARG A 71 -19.08 17.80 6.17
CA ARG A 71 -19.18 16.34 6.27
C ARG A 71 -18.06 15.94 7.22
N ALA A 72 -18.41 15.47 8.41
CA ALA A 72 -17.44 14.87 9.29
C ALA A 72 -16.71 13.80 8.47
N ALA A 73 -15.40 13.96 8.30
CA ALA A 73 -14.60 12.95 7.63
C ALA A 73 -14.80 11.65 8.41
N LEU A 74 -15.34 10.63 7.75
CA LEU A 74 -15.49 9.32 8.36
C LEU A 74 -14.10 8.84 8.81
N PRO A 75 -14.01 8.11 9.94
CA PRO A 75 -12.72 7.60 10.42
C PRO A 75 -12.10 6.71 9.35
N VAL A 76 -10.85 6.98 8.98
CA VAL A 76 -10.09 6.18 8.02
C VAL A 76 -9.89 4.78 8.58
N THR A 77 -10.27 3.77 7.80
CA THR A 77 -10.24 2.36 8.21
C THR A 77 -8.94 1.68 7.80
N ALA A 78 -8.69 0.49 8.35
CA ALA A 78 -7.56 -0.35 7.92
C ALA A 78 -7.63 -0.69 6.43
N THR A 79 -8.83 -0.95 5.89
CA THR A 79 -9.02 -1.24 4.46
C THR A 79 -8.70 -0.02 3.60
N ASP A 80 -9.06 1.20 4.02
CA ASP A 80 -8.71 2.43 3.28
C ASP A 80 -7.19 2.63 3.16
N HIS A 81 -6.46 2.34 4.24
CA HIS A 81 -5.00 2.38 4.24
C HIS A 81 -4.41 1.28 3.33
N LEU A 82 -4.95 0.06 3.37
CA LEU A 82 -4.51 -1.04 2.50
C LEU A 82 -4.82 -0.77 1.03
N ASP A 83 -5.96 -0.17 0.70
CA ASP A 83 -6.31 0.23 -0.67
C ASP A 83 -5.35 1.30 -1.20
N THR A 84 -5.00 2.25 -0.35
CA THR A 84 -4.03 3.30 -0.70
C THR A 84 -2.64 2.71 -0.95
N LEU A 85 -2.21 1.77 -0.10
CA LEU A 85 -0.97 1.03 -0.31
C LEU A 85 -1.02 0.16 -1.58
N ALA A 86 -2.14 -0.52 -1.85
CA ALA A 86 -2.31 -1.34 -3.03
C ALA A 86 -2.11 -0.54 -4.32
N ARG A 87 -2.71 0.65 -4.40
CA ARG A 87 -2.51 1.58 -5.53
C ARG A 87 -1.04 1.96 -5.71
N ALA A 88 -0.35 2.31 -4.62
CA ALA A 88 1.06 2.69 -4.66
C ALA A 88 1.95 1.51 -5.13
N LEU A 89 1.70 0.30 -4.62
CA LEU A 89 2.44 -0.90 -5.00
C LEU A 89 2.20 -1.31 -6.45
N THR A 90 0.95 -1.21 -6.93
CA THR A 90 0.64 -1.44 -8.35
C THR A 90 1.34 -0.44 -9.26
N ALA A 91 1.41 0.84 -8.86
CA ALA A 91 2.18 1.84 -9.60
C ALA A 91 3.69 1.53 -9.60
N ALA A 92 4.22 0.90 -8.55
CA ALA A 92 5.59 0.41 -8.46
C ALA A 92 5.83 -0.93 -9.20
N GLY A 93 4.80 -1.54 -9.80
CA GLY A 93 4.92 -2.77 -10.59
C GLY A 93 4.67 -4.07 -9.82
N TRP A 94 4.22 -3.99 -8.56
CA TRP A 94 3.79 -5.17 -7.79
C TRP A 94 2.35 -5.54 -8.08
N SER A 95 2.05 -6.84 -8.03
CA SER A 95 0.66 -7.30 -7.98
C SER A 95 0.15 -7.23 -6.56
N ALA A 96 -0.92 -6.46 -6.34
CA ALA A 96 -1.57 -6.30 -5.04
C ALA A 96 -2.99 -6.87 -5.10
N SER A 97 -3.35 -7.74 -4.17
CA SER A 97 -4.66 -8.40 -4.10
C SER A 97 -5.24 -8.26 -2.68
N PRO A 98 -6.34 -7.51 -2.53
CA PRO A 98 -7.08 -7.40 -1.28
C PRO A 98 -7.56 -8.75 -0.76
N ARG A 99 -7.55 -8.93 0.56
CA ARG A 99 -8.18 -10.05 1.28
C ARG A 99 -8.89 -9.51 2.51
N TYR A 100 -9.92 -8.70 2.26
CA TYR A 100 -10.61 -7.94 3.30
C TYR A 100 -11.66 -8.76 4.06
N ASP A 101 -12.04 -9.92 3.52
CA ASP A 101 -12.88 -10.89 4.22
C ASP A 101 -12.12 -11.62 5.35
N GLU A 102 -10.78 -11.55 5.37
CA GLU A 102 -9.97 -12.09 6.46
C GLU A 102 -9.99 -11.18 7.70
N ARG A 103 -9.80 -11.77 8.89
CA ARG A 103 -9.69 -11.04 10.16
C ARG A 103 -8.34 -11.32 10.83
N PRO A 104 -7.41 -10.33 10.88
CA PRO A 104 -7.54 -8.95 10.37
C PRO A 104 -7.53 -8.88 8.83
N ALA A 105 -8.05 -7.78 8.27
CA ALA A 105 -7.98 -7.53 6.83
C ALA A 105 -6.53 -7.49 6.34
N LEU A 106 -6.25 -8.16 5.21
CA LEU A 106 -4.91 -8.28 4.64
C LEU A 106 -4.86 -7.73 3.21
N LEU A 107 -3.66 -7.34 2.79
CA LEU A 107 -3.28 -7.09 1.41
C LEU A 107 -2.18 -8.07 1.02
N ARG A 108 -2.43 -8.92 0.03
CA ARG A 108 -1.41 -9.80 -0.54
C ARG A 108 -0.63 -9.06 -1.62
N VAL A 109 0.69 -9.04 -1.49
CA VAL A 109 1.61 -8.41 -2.46
C VAL A 109 2.49 -9.51 -3.04
N VAL A 110 2.56 -9.63 -4.36
CA VAL A 110 3.37 -10.65 -5.04
C VAL A 110 4.10 -10.07 -6.24
N ALA A 111 5.23 -10.68 -6.60
CA ALA A 111 5.86 -10.41 -7.88
C ALA A 111 4.97 -10.94 -9.02
N PRO A 112 4.59 -10.11 -10.02
CA PRO A 112 3.65 -10.52 -11.06
C PRO A 112 4.09 -11.78 -11.82
N GLU A 113 5.39 -11.92 -12.08
CA GLU A 113 5.98 -13.05 -12.80
C GLU A 113 6.25 -14.27 -11.91
N LEU A 114 6.11 -14.15 -10.59
CA LEU A 114 6.36 -15.22 -9.62
C LEU A 114 5.27 -15.17 -8.52
N PRO A 115 4.04 -15.63 -8.81
CA PRO A 115 2.91 -15.52 -7.87
C PRO A 115 3.13 -16.28 -6.55
N GLY A 116 4.10 -17.21 -6.50
CA GLY A 116 4.53 -17.89 -5.28
C GLY A 116 5.40 -17.05 -4.34
N VAL A 117 5.97 -15.94 -4.82
CA VAL A 117 6.86 -15.06 -4.05
C VAL A 117 6.11 -13.77 -3.69
N GLY A 118 5.93 -13.54 -2.39
CA GLY A 118 5.24 -12.35 -1.91
C GLY A 118 5.09 -12.28 -0.40
N GLU A 119 4.34 -11.28 0.04
CA GLU A 119 4.14 -10.90 1.44
C GLU A 119 2.66 -10.58 1.68
N SER A 120 2.16 -10.83 2.89
CA SER A 120 0.85 -10.35 3.31
C SER A 120 1.02 -9.18 4.27
N ILE A 121 0.36 -8.06 4.00
CA ILE A 121 0.42 -6.82 4.78
C ILE A 121 -0.89 -6.61 5.51
N ARG A 122 -0.83 -6.11 6.74
CA ARG A 122 -1.99 -5.70 7.56
C ARG A 122 -1.73 -4.35 8.21
N VAL A 123 -2.78 -3.73 8.72
CA VAL A 123 -2.66 -2.51 9.53
C VAL A 123 -2.79 -2.84 11.01
N LYS A 124 -1.95 -2.25 11.85
CA LYS A 124 -2.11 -2.27 13.31
C LYS A 124 -1.89 -0.87 13.89
N PRO A 125 -2.52 -0.54 15.02
CA PRO A 125 -2.17 0.67 15.77
C PRO A 125 -0.73 0.55 16.31
N GLY A 126 0.07 1.60 16.13
CA GLY A 126 1.42 1.72 16.67
C GLY A 126 1.45 2.37 18.06
N VAL A 127 2.66 2.54 18.60
CA VAL A 127 2.92 3.18 19.90
C VAL A 127 2.72 4.68 19.76
N SER A 128 1.46 5.12 19.84
CA SER A 128 0.92 6.50 19.73
C SER A 128 -0.50 6.51 19.14
N GLY A 129 -1.02 5.35 18.72
CA GLY A 129 -2.28 5.26 17.99
C GLY A 129 -2.15 5.56 16.49
N VAL A 130 -0.96 6.00 16.03
CA VAL A 130 -0.67 6.13 14.59
C VAL A 130 -0.78 4.74 13.95
N PRO A 131 -1.55 4.55 12.87
CA PRO A 131 -1.63 3.26 12.18
C PRO A 131 -0.34 2.95 11.41
N TRP A 132 0.08 1.68 11.43
CA TRP A 132 1.28 1.18 10.75
C TRP A 132 0.95 0.01 9.84
N PHE A 133 1.66 -0.06 8.72
CA PHE A 133 1.73 -1.26 7.91
C PHE A 133 2.66 -2.28 8.55
N ILE A 134 2.15 -3.50 8.74
CA ILE A 134 2.83 -4.61 9.38
C ILE A 134 2.88 -5.77 8.41
N SER A 135 4.05 -6.39 8.26
CA SER A 135 4.22 -7.57 7.43
C SER A 135 3.67 -8.86 8.06
N SER A 136 3.69 -9.94 7.27
CA SER A 136 3.28 -11.26 7.74
C SER A 136 4.19 -11.76 8.86
N THR A 137 5.48 -11.42 8.81
CA THR A 137 6.48 -11.67 9.87
C THR A 137 6.20 -10.92 11.17
N GLY A 138 5.37 -9.86 11.13
CA GLY A 138 5.07 -9.03 12.29
C GLY A 138 5.92 -7.77 12.40
N ASP A 139 6.88 -7.58 11.49
CA ASP A 139 7.74 -6.41 11.48
C ASP A 139 6.99 -5.16 10.99
N PRO A 140 7.18 -4.00 11.63
CA PRO A 140 6.66 -2.73 11.11
C PRO A 140 7.42 -2.35 9.83
N LEU A 141 6.67 -1.90 8.82
CA LEU A 141 7.24 -1.40 7.56
C LEU A 141 7.38 0.12 7.59
N ALA A 142 6.25 0.81 7.74
CA ALA A 142 6.16 2.26 7.84
C ALA A 142 4.79 2.67 8.43
N PRO A 143 4.66 3.91 8.96
CA PRO A 143 3.36 4.50 9.26
C PRO A 143 2.46 4.54 8.03
N CYS A 144 1.14 4.45 8.18
CA CYS A 144 0.23 4.39 7.04
C CYS A 144 0.16 5.67 6.20
N HIS A 145 0.67 6.80 6.71
CA HIS A 145 0.81 8.05 5.96
C HIS A 145 2.10 8.11 5.12
N ASP A 146 3.05 7.21 5.35
CA ASP A 146 4.32 7.11 4.60
C ASP A 146 4.28 5.94 3.61
N LEU A 147 3.60 6.17 2.48
CA LEU A 147 3.46 5.18 1.41
C LEU A 147 4.79 4.90 0.72
N THR A 148 5.63 5.91 0.55
CA THR A 148 6.93 5.79 -0.10
C THR A 148 7.85 4.91 0.72
N GLY A 149 7.94 5.15 2.04
CA GLY A 149 8.69 4.30 2.96
C GLY A 149 8.14 2.87 3.00
N ALA A 150 6.82 2.71 2.99
CA ALA A 150 6.20 1.38 2.94
C ALA A 150 6.57 0.59 1.67
N CYS A 151 6.51 1.23 0.50
CA CYS A 151 6.89 0.60 -0.77
C CYS A 151 8.38 0.22 -0.78
N ALA A 152 9.25 1.14 -0.35
CA ALA A 152 10.69 0.88 -0.28
C ALA A 152 11.03 -0.28 0.68
N ALA A 153 10.34 -0.37 1.83
CA ALA A 153 10.53 -1.47 2.77
C ALA A 153 10.08 -2.83 2.20
N ILE A 154 8.97 -2.84 1.43
CA ILE A 154 8.49 -4.04 0.73
C ILE A 154 9.47 -4.46 -0.38
N ASP A 155 9.95 -3.50 -1.18
CA ASP A 155 10.96 -3.73 -2.21
C ASP A 155 12.24 -4.32 -1.64
N ALA A 156 12.76 -3.73 -0.56
CA ALA A 156 13.99 -4.19 0.09
C ALA A 156 13.85 -5.63 0.62
N ARG A 157 12.64 -6.01 1.06
CA ARG A 157 12.36 -7.34 1.59
C ARG A 157 12.16 -8.39 0.51
N LEU A 158 11.34 -8.07 -0.50
CA LEU A 158 10.95 -9.03 -1.54
C LEU A 158 11.94 -9.07 -2.70
N GLY A 159 12.62 -7.98 -3.02
CA GLY A 159 13.55 -7.85 -4.14
C GLY A 159 14.61 -8.96 -4.20
N PRO A 160 15.36 -9.24 -3.12
CA PRO A 160 16.34 -10.32 -3.10
C PRO A 160 15.73 -11.71 -3.34
N VAL A 161 14.55 -11.96 -2.78
CA VAL A 161 13.85 -13.26 -2.92
C VAL A 161 13.35 -13.45 -4.35
N VAL A 162 12.81 -12.40 -4.97
CA VAL A 162 12.39 -12.39 -6.38
C VAL A 162 13.59 -12.62 -7.30
N ALA A 163 14.71 -11.95 -7.07
CA ALA A 163 15.93 -12.11 -7.86
C ALA A 163 16.50 -13.54 -7.77
N ALA A 164 16.51 -14.12 -6.57
CA ALA A 164 16.92 -15.51 -6.36
C ALA A 164 15.99 -16.50 -7.08
N ALA A 165 14.68 -16.32 -6.94
CA ALA A 165 13.68 -17.18 -7.57
C ALA A 165 13.74 -17.11 -9.11
N ARG A 166 13.97 -15.92 -9.70
CA ARG A 166 14.18 -15.77 -11.15
C ARG A 166 15.42 -16.53 -11.64
N THR A 167 16.49 -16.57 -10.85
CA THR A 167 17.70 -17.32 -11.19
C THR A 167 17.45 -18.82 -11.11
N ALA A 168 16.70 -19.29 -10.11
CA ALA A 168 16.37 -20.72 -9.94
C ALA A 168 15.34 -21.26 -10.94
N ALA A 169 14.53 -20.39 -11.54
CA ALA A 169 13.53 -20.75 -12.55
C ALA A 169 14.08 -20.83 -13.98
N ARG A 170 15.35 -20.47 -14.19
CA ARG A 170 16.07 -20.61 -15.46
C ARG A 170 16.76 -21.95 -15.54
#